data_AF-A0A8H2VYJ5-F1
#
_entry.id   AF-A0A8H2VYJ5-F1
#
_cell.length_a   1.000
_cell.length_b   1.000
_cell.length_c   1.000
_cell.angle_alpha   90.00
_cell.angle_beta   90.00
_cell.angle_gamma   90.00
#
_symmetry.space_group_name_H-M   'P 1'
#
loop_
_entity.id
_entity.type
_entity.pdbx_description
1 polymer ?
#
loop_
_entity_poly.entity_id
_entity_poly.type
_entity_poly.pdbx_seq_one_letter_code
_entity_poly.pdbx_strand_id
1 'polypeptide(L)'
;MISITLLRTTFRIKCYVCVIGEITNLGRFKSLVREEVIMNRLLQYITPASKYAVSAKMMTITSSPLRQSLAAGLYSRSPMLRRRFISTSVLSSQVGTVPSRSFSKSTLLLCSLASAATSLCLGYGYISYQKNSDPNLFGSPIKYAEPAVMLQAIQEIAIELGDESISYDEDELLRHSYSEWSTSNSENRPVAVVYPKNADDVVKIAKICSKYKVPMIPFGAGSSVEGHISTPCSGLSIDFLKMDKIVEFHPDDMDIVVQPAVNWVNLNEQIKDTGLFLPLDPSPTAHIGGMVSTNCSGTNAMRYGTMKDWVINLTVVLADGTVIKTRRRPRKTSAGYNLTSLFVGAEGTLGLITEITLKLAVVPDATSAAVVTFPSVADAATAASKIIRTGIPLAAMEIMDEVQMQVINKNGGTGGRMWEERPTLFFKFSGTEQAIEDHIHRVQAIAKQWKGGEFEFARTEKDKIVLWSARKEALWAMLAQRPPGTEIWSTDCAVPMSRLAEIIDISKQESGKLGLFSTVLGHVGDGNFHQAVMYNPKDPTETAAVKKCVHDMLDRALEMEGTSSGEHGIGLGKKDCLMKELGLDTITVMKKLKHSLDPNWLLNPGKIFDEP
;
A
#
# COMPACT_ATOMS: atom_id res chain seq x y z
N MET A 1 -45.67 57.00 4.74
CA MET A 1 -45.44 57.33 3.32
C MET A 1 -44.42 56.35 2.76
N ILE A 2 -44.85 55.62 1.73
CA ILE A 2 -44.15 54.85 0.69
C ILE A 2 -42.77 55.50 0.32
N SER A 3 -41.63 54.87 0.00
CA SER A 3 -41.24 53.70 -0.82
C SER A 3 -39.76 53.31 -0.51
N ILE A 4 -39.35 52.03 -0.33
CA ILE A 4 -38.73 51.06 -1.29
C ILE A 4 -37.38 51.56 -1.90
N THR A 5 -36.19 50.96 -1.63
CA THR A 5 -35.61 49.79 -2.36
C THR A 5 -34.21 49.37 -1.81
N LEU A 6 -34.01 48.04 -1.57
CA LEU A 6 -32.83 47.10 -1.64
C LEU A 6 -31.36 47.60 -1.45
N LEU A 7 -30.33 46.88 -0.95
CA LEU A 7 -30.02 45.45 -0.69
C LEU A 7 -28.72 45.34 0.17
N ARG A 8 -28.71 44.38 1.12
CA ARG A 8 -27.67 43.45 1.67
C ARG A 8 -26.19 43.55 1.22
N THR A 9 -25.13 43.05 1.89
CA THR A 9 -24.73 42.55 3.23
C THR A 9 -23.29 42.03 3.04
N THR A 10 -22.29 42.39 3.87
CA THR A 10 -21.16 41.48 4.26
C THR A 10 -20.30 42.12 5.36
N PHE A 11 -20.15 41.46 6.51
CA PHE A 11 -19.20 41.83 7.57
C PHE A 11 -18.41 40.60 8.07
N ARG A 12 -17.08 40.69 7.86
CA ARG A 12 -15.90 40.24 8.62
C ARG A 12 -16.02 39.14 9.69
N ILE A 13 -15.12 38.15 9.57
CA ILE A 13 -14.69 37.24 10.64
C ILE A 13 -13.30 37.69 11.15
N LYS A 14 -13.14 37.78 12.48
CA LYS A 14 -11.88 37.98 13.21
C LYS A 14 -11.68 36.82 14.20
N CYS A 15 -10.42 36.43 14.33
CA CYS A 15 -9.83 35.38 15.18
C CYS A 15 -10.31 35.35 16.64
N TYR A 16 -10.27 34.15 17.25
CA TYR A 16 -10.28 33.98 18.70
C TYR A 16 -9.28 32.90 19.16
N VAL A 17 -8.48 33.28 20.16
CA VAL A 17 -7.68 32.46 21.07
C VAL A 17 -8.07 32.91 22.50
N CYS A 18 -8.09 31.97 23.46
CA CYS A 18 -8.42 32.04 24.89
C CYS A 18 -9.91 32.05 25.26
N VAL A 19 -10.37 30.98 25.94
CA VAL A 19 -10.63 30.91 27.40
C VAL A 19 -10.81 29.42 27.81
N ILE A 20 -10.08 28.98 28.85
CA ILE A 20 -10.33 27.75 29.63
C ILE A 20 -10.89 28.20 31.00
N GLY A 21 -11.99 27.61 31.46
CA GLY A 21 -12.47 27.72 32.85
C GLY A 21 -13.98 27.49 33.10
N GLU A 22 -14.31 26.32 33.66
CA GLU A 22 -15.47 25.96 34.53
C GLU A 22 -16.92 25.76 34.01
N ILE A 23 -17.26 24.49 33.74
CA ILE A 23 -18.28 23.60 34.36
C ILE A 23 -19.70 24.15 34.68
N THR A 24 -20.77 23.66 34.01
CA THR A 24 -21.74 22.61 34.46
C THR A 24 -23.07 22.61 33.68
N ASN A 25 -23.57 21.39 33.42
CA ASN A 25 -24.96 20.95 33.23
C ASN A 25 -25.79 21.31 31.97
N LEU A 26 -26.04 20.23 31.19
CA LEU A 26 -27.33 19.74 30.64
C LEU A 26 -27.31 19.44 29.13
N GLY A 27 -27.35 18.14 28.84
CA GLY A 27 -28.32 17.59 27.89
C GLY A 27 -27.95 17.56 26.40
N ARG A 28 -27.62 16.35 25.92
CA ARG A 28 -27.64 15.89 24.51
C ARG A 28 -26.68 16.55 23.53
N PHE A 29 -25.49 15.93 23.36
CA PHE A 29 -24.78 15.93 22.08
C PHE A 29 -24.08 14.58 21.88
N LYS A 30 -24.74 13.65 21.16
CA LYS A 30 -24.12 12.47 20.56
C LYS A 30 -23.81 12.79 19.08
N SER A 31 -22.72 13.51 18.82
CA SER A 31 -22.04 13.48 17.50
C SER A 31 -20.65 14.13 17.47
N LEU A 32 -20.20 14.78 18.55
CA LEU A 32 -18.92 15.53 18.55
C LEU A 32 -17.71 14.76 19.10
N VAL A 33 -17.91 13.60 19.75
CA VAL A 33 -16.80 12.80 20.30
C VAL A 33 -15.98 12.07 19.21
N ARG A 34 -16.50 11.95 17.98
CA ARG A 34 -15.78 11.32 16.85
C ARG A 34 -14.68 12.20 16.24
N GLU A 35 -14.79 13.53 16.33
CA GLU A 35 -13.80 14.45 15.74
C GLU A 35 -12.73 14.88 16.78
N GLU A 36 -13.11 14.99 18.05
CA GLU A 36 -12.24 15.50 19.12
C GLU A 36 -11.10 14.53 19.50
N VAL A 37 -11.33 13.21 19.39
CA VAL A 37 -10.30 12.19 19.65
C VAL A 37 -9.26 12.11 18.52
N ILE A 38 -9.67 12.39 17.28
CA ILE A 38 -8.79 12.43 16.10
C ILE A 38 -7.91 13.68 16.15
N MET A 39 -8.48 14.84 16.48
CA MET A 39 -7.72 16.08 16.69
C MET A 39 -6.77 16.01 17.89
N ASN A 40 -7.16 15.39 19.01
CA ASN A 40 -6.30 15.29 20.19
C ASN A 40 -5.10 14.34 20.00
N ARG A 41 -5.18 13.35 19.11
CA ARG A 41 -4.01 12.56 18.68
C ARG A 41 -3.12 13.32 17.69
N LEU A 42 -3.69 14.23 16.88
CA LEU A 42 -2.96 15.00 15.87
C LEU A 42 -2.24 16.24 16.43
N LEU A 43 -2.76 16.87 17.48
CA LEU A 43 -2.15 18.06 18.10
C LEU A 43 -0.77 17.79 18.74
N GLN A 44 -0.43 16.52 19.01
CA GLN A 44 0.91 16.12 19.50
C GLN A 44 1.98 16.09 18.39
N TYR A 45 1.59 16.17 17.11
CA TYR A 45 2.50 16.12 15.96
C TYR A 45 2.77 17.49 15.31
N ILE A 46 2.30 18.58 15.93
CA ILE A 46 2.62 19.96 15.52
C ILE A 46 3.64 20.50 16.52
N THR A 47 4.94 20.38 16.21
CA THR A 47 6.01 20.95 17.04
C THR A 47 6.04 22.49 16.94
N PRO A 48 6.16 23.22 18.06
CA PRO A 48 6.45 24.65 18.03
C PRO A 48 7.95 24.89 17.78
N ALA A 49 8.28 25.46 16.62
CA ALA A 49 9.62 25.96 16.34
C ALA A 49 9.89 27.26 17.10
N SER A 50 10.74 27.20 18.13
CA SER A 50 11.76 28.23 18.40
C SER A 50 12.67 27.79 19.55
N LYS A 51 13.98 27.68 19.29
CA LYS A 51 15.02 28.45 19.98
C LYS A 51 16.45 27.97 19.63
N TYR A 52 17.28 28.96 19.33
CA TYR A 52 18.74 29.02 19.26
C TYR A 52 19.43 28.78 17.91
N ALA A 53 20.06 29.86 17.47
CA ALA A 53 21.08 29.97 16.44
C ALA A 53 22.44 30.29 17.11
N VAL A 54 23.49 30.15 16.29
CA VAL A 54 24.87 30.69 16.42
C VAL A 54 25.90 29.80 17.12
N SER A 55 26.77 29.15 16.33
CA SER A 55 28.14 29.67 16.08
C SER A 55 28.90 28.79 15.08
N ALA A 56 29.61 29.45 14.17
CA ALA A 56 30.48 28.87 13.15
C ALA A 56 31.96 29.02 13.56
N LYS A 57 32.82 28.05 13.18
CA LYS A 57 34.12 28.29 12.49
C LYS A 57 34.92 27.00 12.26
N MET A 58 35.06 26.64 10.99
CA MET A 58 36.31 26.62 10.22
C MET A 58 37.57 25.97 10.87
N MET A 59 38.00 24.84 10.31
CA MET A 59 39.43 24.57 10.11
C MET A 59 39.68 23.71 8.87
N THR A 60 40.72 24.10 8.16
CA THR A 60 41.12 23.71 6.80
C THR A 60 42.25 22.68 6.84
N ILE A 61 42.32 21.87 5.77
CA ILE A 61 43.53 21.29 5.14
C ILE A 61 44.28 20.19 5.91
N THR A 62 44.36 18.99 5.32
CA THR A 62 45.63 18.45 4.78
C THR A 62 45.37 17.36 3.74
N SER A 63 46.02 17.55 2.60
CA SER A 63 46.19 16.63 1.48
C SER A 63 47.32 15.62 1.74
N SER A 64 47.20 14.38 1.24
CA SER A 64 48.27 13.77 0.44
C SER A 64 47.76 12.57 -0.40
N PRO A 65 48.43 12.24 -1.52
CA PRO A 65 47.90 11.39 -2.59
C PRO A 65 48.63 10.03 -2.68
N LEU A 66 48.32 9.26 -3.75
CA LEU A 66 48.94 8.02 -4.27
C LEU A 66 48.11 6.76 -3.94
N ARG A 67 47.77 5.86 -4.87
CA ARG A 67 48.41 5.44 -6.13
C ARG A 67 47.36 4.78 -7.04
N GLN A 68 47.44 5.07 -8.33
CA GLN A 68 46.91 4.23 -9.40
C GLN A 68 47.75 2.94 -9.50
N SER A 69 47.11 1.80 -9.78
CA SER A 69 47.74 0.74 -10.56
C SER A 69 46.76 0.23 -11.61
N LEU A 70 47.13 0.45 -12.87
CA LEU A 70 46.65 -0.25 -14.04
C LEU A 70 47.05 -1.72 -13.96
N ALA A 71 46.12 -2.62 -14.28
CA ALA A 71 46.44 -3.91 -14.86
C ALA A 71 45.36 -4.24 -15.91
N ALA A 72 45.76 -4.13 -17.16
CA ALA A 72 45.07 -4.68 -18.31
C ALA A 72 45.40 -6.17 -18.45
N GLY A 73 44.50 -6.94 -19.05
CA GLY A 73 44.91 -8.15 -19.78
C GLY A 73 43.97 -9.34 -19.72
N LEU A 74 43.07 -9.37 -20.71
CA LEU A 74 42.77 -10.52 -21.59
C LEU A 74 42.15 -11.79 -21.00
N TYR A 75 40.95 -12.13 -21.49
CA TYR A 75 40.42 -13.43 -21.97
C TYR A 75 38.90 -13.17 -22.18
N SER A 76 38.14 -13.69 -23.12
CA SER A 76 38.30 -14.52 -24.31
C SER A 76 36.96 -14.38 -25.07
N ARG A 77 36.97 -14.29 -26.40
CA ARG A 77 35.76 -14.25 -27.24
C ARG A 77 35.22 -15.66 -27.44
N SER A 78 33.89 -15.82 -27.34
CA SER A 78 33.11 -16.92 -27.93
C SER A 78 31.75 -16.43 -28.42
N PRO A 79 31.13 -17.08 -29.43
CA PRO A 79 30.43 -16.37 -30.49
C PRO A 79 28.90 -16.30 -30.34
N MET A 80 28.35 -15.29 -31.02
CA MET A 80 26.92 -15.02 -31.19
C MET A 80 26.18 -16.20 -31.84
N LEU A 81 25.11 -16.66 -31.19
CA LEU A 81 24.07 -17.47 -31.79
C LEU A 81 23.06 -16.57 -32.52
N ARG A 82 23.11 -16.60 -33.86
CA ARG A 82 22.06 -16.09 -34.75
C ARG A 82 20.75 -16.83 -34.49
N ARG A 83 19.74 -16.15 -33.95
CA ARG A 83 18.34 -16.57 -34.08
C ARG A 83 17.75 -15.99 -35.37
N ARG A 84 17.29 -16.89 -36.25
CA ARG A 84 16.54 -16.59 -37.46
C ARG A 84 15.22 -15.89 -37.07
N PHE A 85 15.03 -14.67 -37.56
CA PHE A 85 13.71 -14.04 -37.64
C PHE A 85 12.92 -14.71 -38.76
N ILE A 86 11.75 -15.25 -38.45
CA ILE A 86 10.74 -15.62 -39.44
C ILE A 86 9.97 -14.34 -39.76
N SER A 87 10.17 -13.87 -41.00
CA SER A 87 9.43 -12.76 -41.60
C SER A 87 8.00 -13.20 -41.88
N THR A 88 7.02 -12.62 -41.20
CA THR A 88 5.63 -12.65 -41.66
C THR A 88 5.40 -11.47 -42.60
N SER A 89 5.09 -11.80 -43.85
CA SER A 89 4.77 -10.87 -44.92
C SER A 89 3.54 -10.01 -44.59
N VAL A 90 3.71 -8.70 -44.72
CA VAL A 90 2.62 -7.71 -44.76
C VAL A 90 1.79 -7.96 -46.03
N LEU A 91 0.54 -8.39 -45.86
CA LEU A 91 -0.46 -8.36 -46.91
C LEU A 91 -1.15 -7.00 -46.89
N SER A 92 -0.95 -6.21 -47.95
CA SER A 92 -1.71 -5.01 -48.22
C SER A 92 -3.17 -5.38 -48.49
N SER A 93 -4.12 -4.87 -47.70
CA SER A 93 -5.53 -4.90 -48.07
C SER A 93 -5.88 -3.64 -48.86
N GLN A 94 -6.20 -3.84 -50.14
CA GLN A 94 -6.93 -2.87 -50.93
C GLN A 94 -8.34 -2.71 -50.35
N VAL A 95 -8.81 -1.47 -50.28
CA VAL A 95 -10.20 -1.12 -49.94
C VAL A 95 -11.09 -1.54 -51.11
N GLY A 96 -11.70 -2.72 -50.98
CA GLY A 96 -12.78 -3.19 -51.85
C GLY A 96 -14.12 -3.06 -51.13
N THR A 97 -15.11 -2.49 -51.81
CA THR A 97 -16.49 -2.38 -51.36
C THR A 97 -17.12 -3.76 -51.12
N VAL A 98 -17.65 -4.00 -49.93
CA VAL A 98 -18.33 -5.26 -49.56
C VAL A 98 -19.79 -5.20 -50.03
N PRO A 99 -20.30 -6.18 -50.81
CA PRO A 99 -21.73 -6.27 -51.10
C PRO A 99 -22.47 -6.88 -49.89
N SER A 100 -23.64 -6.34 -49.57
CA SER A 100 -24.50 -6.88 -48.51
C SER A 100 -24.97 -8.29 -48.86
N ARG A 101 -24.36 -9.31 -48.24
CA ARG A 101 -24.86 -10.68 -48.30
C ARG A 101 -25.83 -10.92 -47.15
N SER A 102 -27.08 -11.18 -47.51
CA SER A 102 -28.07 -11.80 -46.61
C SER A 102 -27.57 -13.19 -46.21
N PHE A 103 -27.38 -13.41 -44.90
CA PHE A 103 -27.04 -14.73 -44.38
C PHE A 103 -28.28 -15.62 -44.46
N SER A 104 -28.14 -16.77 -45.14
CA SER A 104 -29.15 -17.83 -45.12
C SER A 104 -29.43 -18.27 -43.68
N LYS A 105 -30.68 -18.62 -43.37
CA LYS A 105 -31.10 -19.17 -42.07
C LYS A 105 -30.21 -20.35 -41.63
N SER A 106 -29.69 -21.13 -42.59
CA SER A 106 -28.79 -22.25 -42.34
C SER A 106 -27.41 -21.81 -41.82
N THR A 107 -26.90 -20.67 -42.30
CA THR A 107 -25.61 -20.12 -41.87
C THR A 107 -25.71 -19.50 -40.48
N LEU A 108 -26.82 -18.84 -40.16
CA LEU A 108 -27.11 -18.37 -38.80
C LEU A 108 -27.22 -19.54 -37.80
N LEU A 109 -27.86 -20.64 -38.20
CA LEU A 109 -27.96 -21.85 -37.39
C LEU A 109 -26.58 -22.47 -37.11
N LEU A 110 -25.73 -22.57 -38.13
CA LEU A 110 -24.35 -23.05 -38.01
C LEU A 110 -23.50 -22.17 -37.08
N CYS A 111 -23.62 -20.85 -37.19
CA CYS A 111 -22.93 -19.93 -36.28
C CYS A 111 -23.44 -20.05 -34.84
N SER A 112 -24.75 -20.24 -34.63
CA SER A 112 -25.32 -20.45 -33.28
C SER A 112 -24.92 -21.79 -32.67
N LEU A 113 -24.77 -22.84 -33.48
CA LEU A 113 -24.31 -24.15 -33.02
C LEU A 113 -22.81 -24.12 -32.70
N ALA A 114 -22.00 -23.41 -33.50
CA ALA A 114 -20.58 -23.22 -33.24
C ALA A 114 -20.33 -22.40 -31.96
N SER A 115 -21.11 -21.33 -31.73
CA SER A 115 -21.01 -20.56 -30.49
C SER A 115 -21.48 -21.36 -29.28
N ALA A 116 -22.58 -22.12 -29.39
CA ALA A 116 -23.03 -23.02 -28.33
C ALA A 116 -21.99 -24.10 -27.99
N ALA A 117 -21.36 -24.71 -29.00
CA ALA A 117 -20.30 -25.70 -28.81
C ALA A 117 -19.06 -25.10 -28.16
N THR A 118 -18.69 -23.86 -28.52
CA THR A 118 -17.57 -23.14 -27.91
C THR A 118 -17.87 -22.81 -26.45
N SER A 119 -19.07 -22.31 -26.15
CA SER A 119 -19.54 -22.05 -24.79
C SER A 119 -19.60 -23.33 -23.94
N LEU A 120 -20.01 -24.46 -24.52
CA LEU A 120 -20.00 -25.75 -23.86
C LEU A 120 -18.58 -26.26 -23.60
N CYS A 121 -17.65 -26.11 -24.54
CA CYS A 121 -16.25 -26.50 -24.35
C CYS A 121 -15.54 -25.62 -23.32
N LEU A 122 -15.80 -24.31 -23.32
CA LEU A 122 -15.30 -23.38 -22.31
C LEU A 122 -15.92 -23.67 -20.94
N GLY A 123 -17.22 -23.98 -20.89
CA GLY A 123 -17.91 -24.39 -19.67
C GLY A 123 -17.38 -25.72 -19.11
N TYR A 124 -17.14 -26.71 -19.97
CA TYR A 124 -16.55 -28.00 -19.57
C TYR A 124 -15.08 -27.85 -19.15
N GLY A 125 -14.31 -27.01 -19.85
CA GLY A 125 -12.93 -26.66 -19.49
C GLY A 125 -12.88 -25.96 -18.14
N TYR A 126 -13.79 -25.03 -17.88
CA TYR A 126 -13.91 -24.31 -16.60
C TYR A 126 -14.34 -25.25 -15.45
N ILE A 127 -15.34 -26.11 -15.68
CA ILE A 127 -15.79 -27.11 -14.70
C ILE A 127 -14.69 -28.13 -14.43
N SER A 128 -13.98 -28.60 -15.46
CA SER A 128 -12.87 -29.55 -15.32
C SER A 128 -11.64 -28.92 -14.66
N TYR A 129 -11.41 -27.62 -14.86
CA TYR A 129 -10.36 -26.85 -14.18
C TYR A 129 -10.68 -26.67 -12.69
N GLN A 130 -11.93 -26.35 -12.34
CA GLN A 130 -12.36 -26.33 -10.92
C GLN A 130 -12.29 -27.72 -10.26
N LYS A 131 -12.56 -28.79 -11.02
CA LYS A 131 -12.57 -30.19 -10.51
C LYS A 131 -11.18 -30.81 -10.29
N ASN A 132 -10.09 -30.14 -10.68
CA ASN A 132 -8.74 -30.68 -10.55
C ASN A 132 -8.08 -30.41 -9.19
N SER A 133 -8.81 -29.83 -8.23
CA SER A 133 -8.42 -29.91 -6.82
C SER A 133 -8.83 -31.29 -6.29
N ASP A 134 -7.85 -32.11 -5.90
CA ASP A 134 -8.12 -33.35 -5.18
C ASP A 134 -8.94 -32.99 -3.92
N PRO A 135 -10.22 -33.40 -3.81
CA PRO A 135 -11.08 -33.01 -2.70
C PRO A 135 -10.59 -33.55 -1.35
N ASN A 136 -9.58 -34.43 -1.33
CA ASN A 136 -8.95 -34.93 -0.12
C ASN A 136 -7.60 -34.25 0.21
N LEU A 137 -7.16 -33.26 -0.57
CA LEU A 137 -5.80 -32.70 -0.44
C LEU A 137 -5.50 -32.13 0.96
N PHE A 138 -6.52 -31.63 1.65
CA PHE A 138 -6.41 -31.03 2.98
C PHE A 138 -7.30 -31.72 4.04
N GLY A 139 -7.86 -32.89 3.72
CA GLY A 139 -8.74 -33.64 4.62
C GLY A 139 -10.15 -33.07 4.73
N SER A 140 -10.78 -33.24 5.90
CA SER A 140 -12.15 -32.76 6.18
C SER A 140 -12.22 -31.23 6.25
N PRO A 141 -13.39 -30.63 5.95
CA PRO A 141 -13.60 -29.19 6.09
C PRO A 141 -13.21 -28.68 7.49
N ILE A 142 -12.53 -27.54 7.53
CA ILE A 142 -12.11 -26.93 8.78
C ILE A 142 -13.34 -26.49 9.58
N LYS A 143 -13.40 -26.89 10.85
CA LYS A 143 -14.44 -26.46 11.80
C LYS A 143 -13.79 -25.74 12.99
N TYR A 144 -14.09 -24.45 13.10
CA TYR A 144 -13.70 -23.63 14.25
C TYR A 144 -14.61 -23.85 15.46
N ALA A 145 -14.15 -23.41 16.62
CA ALA A 145 -14.95 -23.40 17.85
C ALA A 145 -16.25 -22.59 17.68
N GLU A 146 -17.32 -23.05 18.31
CA GLU A 146 -18.54 -22.24 18.48
C GLU A 146 -18.26 -21.09 19.47
N PRO A 147 -19.01 -19.97 19.42
CA PRO A 147 -18.75 -18.80 20.27
C PRO A 147 -18.61 -19.11 21.77
N ALA A 148 -19.42 -20.02 22.32
CA ALA A 148 -19.32 -20.43 23.71
C ALA A 148 -17.97 -21.09 24.06
N VAL A 149 -17.42 -21.88 23.13
CA VAL A 149 -16.10 -22.52 23.28
C VAL A 149 -14.98 -21.50 23.07
N MET A 150 -15.15 -20.54 22.16
CA MET A 150 -14.21 -19.44 22.01
C MET A 150 -14.09 -18.62 23.30
N LEU A 151 -15.22 -18.32 23.97
CA LEU A 151 -15.22 -17.61 25.26
C LEU A 151 -14.54 -18.41 26.37
N GLN A 152 -14.65 -19.75 26.38
CA GLN A 152 -13.89 -20.60 27.31
C GLN A 152 -12.38 -20.48 27.08
N ALA A 153 -11.95 -20.47 25.82
CA ALA A 153 -10.54 -20.27 25.47
C ALA A 153 -10.05 -18.90 25.94
N ILE A 154 -10.86 -17.84 25.76
CA ILE A 154 -10.50 -16.48 26.20
C ILE A 154 -10.41 -16.41 27.74
N GLN A 155 -11.28 -17.10 28.48
CA GLN A 155 -11.17 -17.20 29.93
C GLN A 155 -9.86 -17.88 30.36
N GLU A 156 -9.43 -18.94 29.67
CA GLU A 156 -8.13 -19.57 29.92
C GLU A 156 -6.96 -18.61 29.62
N ILE A 157 -7.06 -17.81 28.54
CA ILE A 157 -6.07 -16.76 28.24
C ILE A 157 -6.06 -15.69 29.34
N ALA A 158 -7.22 -15.25 29.82
CA ALA A 158 -7.33 -14.24 30.86
C ALA A 158 -6.71 -14.72 32.19
N ILE A 159 -6.86 -16.00 32.54
CA ILE A 159 -6.18 -16.61 33.70
C ILE A 159 -4.65 -16.57 33.54
N GLU A 160 -4.15 -16.81 32.33
CA GLU A 160 -2.71 -16.87 32.03
C GLU A 160 -2.02 -15.51 31.87
N LEU A 161 -2.73 -14.49 31.39
CA LEU A 161 -2.19 -13.17 31.04
C LEU A 161 -2.72 -12.03 31.92
N GLY A 162 -3.73 -12.30 32.75
CA GLY A 162 -4.48 -11.30 33.52
C GLY A 162 -5.67 -10.73 32.74
N ASP A 163 -6.77 -10.48 33.45
CA ASP A 163 -8.02 -9.93 32.90
C ASP A 163 -7.81 -8.59 32.19
N GLU A 164 -6.82 -7.79 32.61
CA GLU A 164 -6.52 -6.49 32.00
C GLU A 164 -5.92 -6.60 30.60
N SER A 165 -5.47 -7.78 30.20
CA SER A 165 -4.94 -8.07 28.87
C SER A 165 -6.05 -8.39 27.86
N ILE A 166 -7.32 -8.45 28.29
CA ILE A 166 -8.48 -8.81 27.46
C ILE A 166 -9.51 -7.68 27.45
N SER A 167 -10.04 -7.37 26.27
CA SER A 167 -11.19 -6.46 26.11
C SER A 167 -12.37 -7.18 25.46
N TYR A 168 -13.54 -6.96 26.05
CA TYR A 168 -14.85 -7.34 25.52
C TYR A 168 -15.70 -6.10 25.18
N ASP A 169 -15.09 -4.91 25.21
CA ASP A 169 -15.78 -3.66 24.91
C ASP A 169 -16.26 -3.62 23.46
N GLU A 170 -17.54 -3.29 23.26
CA GLU A 170 -18.17 -3.34 21.92
C GLU A 170 -17.52 -2.39 20.91
N ASP A 171 -17.03 -1.22 21.36
CA ASP A 171 -16.35 -0.27 20.48
C ASP A 171 -14.93 -0.74 20.12
N GLU A 172 -14.23 -1.42 21.04
CA GLU A 172 -12.98 -2.11 20.74
C GLU A 172 -13.19 -3.28 19.76
N LEU A 173 -14.17 -4.15 20.00
CA LEU A 173 -14.49 -5.27 19.10
C LEU A 173 -14.82 -4.78 17.70
N LEU A 174 -15.61 -3.70 17.60
CA LEU A 174 -15.95 -3.07 16.33
C LEU A 174 -14.70 -2.50 15.64
N ARG A 175 -13.85 -1.75 16.34
CA ARG A 175 -12.61 -1.20 15.74
C ARG A 175 -11.62 -2.29 15.28
N HIS A 176 -11.69 -3.47 15.87
CA HIS A 176 -10.85 -4.62 15.53
C HIS A 176 -11.50 -5.60 14.53
N SER A 177 -12.67 -5.27 13.97
CA SER A 177 -13.36 -6.13 13.01
C SER A 177 -13.41 -5.58 11.58
N TYR A 178 -13.07 -4.30 11.38
CA TYR A 178 -13.12 -3.66 10.06
C TYR A 178 -12.09 -2.54 9.93
N SER A 179 -11.79 -2.18 8.69
CA SER A 179 -11.04 -0.97 8.37
C SER A 179 -11.94 -0.01 7.59
N GLU A 180 -12.04 1.23 8.04
CA GLU A 180 -12.74 2.30 7.30
C GLU A 180 -12.08 2.63 5.95
N TRP A 181 -10.83 2.18 5.79
CA TRP A 181 -10.03 2.35 4.58
C TRP A 181 -10.22 1.21 3.58
N SER A 182 -10.96 0.16 3.97
CA SER A 182 -11.20 -1.02 3.15
C SER A 182 -12.62 -1.02 2.60
N THR A 183 -12.77 -1.29 1.31
CA THR A 183 -14.08 -1.63 0.70
C THR A 183 -14.45 -3.09 0.90
N SER A 184 -13.52 -3.89 1.43
CA SER A 184 -13.69 -5.32 1.70
C SER A 184 -13.67 -5.55 3.20
N ASN A 185 -14.85 -5.59 3.83
CA ASN A 185 -15.01 -5.87 5.26
C ASN A 185 -16.05 -6.97 5.48
N SER A 186 -15.92 -7.72 6.58
CA SER A 186 -16.93 -8.68 7.04
C SER A 186 -17.87 -8.04 8.06
N GLU A 187 -19.11 -8.52 8.15
CA GLU A 187 -20.06 -8.11 9.21
C GLU A 187 -19.78 -8.75 10.57
N ASN A 188 -19.05 -9.87 10.57
CA ASN A 188 -18.67 -10.60 11.77
C ASN A 188 -17.66 -9.82 12.61
N ARG A 189 -17.69 -10.04 13.93
CA ARG A 189 -16.79 -9.43 14.92
C ARG A 189 -15.94 -10.49 15.64
N PRO A 190 -14.76 -10.13 16.17
CA PRO A 190 -14.08 -10.99 17.12
C PRO A 190 -14.90 -11.13 18.42
N VAL A 191 -14.70 -12.22 19.15
CA VAL A 191 -15.32 -12.46 20.46
C VAL A 191 -14.61 -11.75 21.61
N ALA A 192 -13.34 -11.39 21.41
CA ALA A 192 -12.53 -10.57 22.32
C ALA A 192 -11.34 -9.95 21.57
N VAL A 193 -10.72 -8.94 22.18
CA VAL A 193 -9.38 -8.45 21.81
C VAL A 193 -8.40 -8.81 22.93
N VAL A 194 -7.23 -9.34 22.59
CA VAL A 194 -6.14 -9.59 23.54
C VAL A 194 -4.92 -8.72 23.22
N TYR A 195 -4.24 -8.24 24.26
CA TYR A 195 -3.09 -7.36 24.18
C TYR A 195 -1.83 -8.02 24.78
N PRO A 196 -1.12 -8.89 24.03
CA PRO A 196 0.13 -9.48 24.51
C PRO A 196 1.19 -8.41 24.78
N LYS A 197 1.98 -8.59 25.84
CA LYS A 197 3.05 -7.66 26.25
C LYS A 197 4.44 -8.16 25.81
N ASN A 198 4.56 -9.42 25.44
CA ASN A 198 5.81 -10.08 25.06
C ASN A 198 5.56 -11.34 24.21
N ALA A 199 6.63 -11.99 23.73
CA ALA A 199 6.53 -13.18 22.90
C ALA A 199 5.97 -14.40 23.64
N ASP A 200 6.19 -14.54 24.95
CA ASP A 200 5.66 -15.67 25.73
C ASP A 200 4.13 -15.58 25.86
N ASP A 201 3.57 -14.37 26.00
CA ASP A 201 2.12 -14.14 25.95
C ASP A 201 1.53 -14.64 24.62
N VAL A 202 2.20 -14.32 23.50
CA VAL A 202 1.79 -14.77 22.16
C VAL A 202 1.85 -16.29 22.03
N VAL A 203 2.87 -16.94 22.60
CA VAL A 203 2.97 -18.41 22.64
C VAL A 203 1.82 -19.02 23.42
N LYS A 204 1.47 -18.46 24.59
CA LYS A 204 0.33 -18.93 25.40
C LYS A 204 -0.98 -18.78 24.64
N ILE A 205 -1.22 -17.62 24.03
CA ILE A 205 -2.40 -17.36 23.20
C ILE A 205 -2.49 -18.39 22.06
N ALA A 206 -1.41 -18.58 21.29
CA ALA A 206 -1.40 -19.52 20.17
C ALA A 206 -1.72 -20.96 20.61
N LYS A 207 -1.11 -21.43 21.70
CA LYS A 207 -1.37 -22.77 22.24
C LYS A 207 -2.83 -22.95 22.67
N ILE A 208 -3.39 -21.97 23.37
CA ILE A 208 -4.79 -22.03 23.83
C ILE A 208 -5.74 -21.96 22.62
N CYS A 209 -5.53 -21.02 21.69
CA CYS A 209 -6.31 -20.94 20.47
C CYS A 209 -6.23 -22.23 19.64
N SER A 210 -5.05 -22.86 19.55
CA SER A 210 -4.89 -24.16 18.88
C SER A 210 -5.63 -25.29 19.58
N LYS A 211 -5.56 -25.36 20.92
CA LYS A 211 -6.30 -26.34 21.73
C LYS A 211 -7.81 -26.26 21.50
N TYR A 212 -8.35 -25.04 21.43
CA TYR A 212 -9.79 -24.80 21.27
C TYR A 212 -10.25 -24.58 19.82
N LYS A 213 -9.33 -24.55 18.85
CA LYS A 213 -9.61 -24.21 17.44
C LYS A 213 -10.26 -22.83 17.26
N VAL A 214 -9.70 -21.83 17.93
CA VAL A 214 -10.13 -20.43 17.84
C VAL A 214 -9.30 -19.70 16.77
N PRO A 215 -9.93 -19.06 15.76
CA PRO A 215 -9.22 -18.20 14.82
C PRO A 215 -8.46 -17.07 15.52
N MET A 216 -7.27 -16.76 15.02
CA MET A 216 -6.36 -15.73 15.52
C MET A 216 -6.13 -14.68 14.44
N ILE A 217 -6.52 -13.45 14.71
CA ILE A 217 -6.43 -12.32 13.76
C ILE A 217 -5.39 -11.34 14.30
N PRO A 218 -4.16 -11.31 13.75
CA PRO A 218 -3.16 -10.35 14.19
C PRO A 218 -3.56 -8.92 13.80
N PHE A 219 -3.42 -8.00 14.74
CA PHE A 219 -3.77 -6.60 14.58
C PHE A 219 -2.59 -5.69 14.93
N GLY A 220 -2.36 -4.68 14.09
CA GLY A 220 -1.29 -3.68 14.25
C GLY A 220 -1.88 -2.28 14.42
N ALA A 221 -1.65 -1.40 13.45
CA ALA A 221 -2.16 -0.03 13.48
C ALA A 221 -3.62 0.11 12.98
N GLY A 222 -4.22 -0.96 12.46
CA GLY A 222 -5.56 -0.93 11.86
C GLY A 222 -5.68 -0.18 10.53
N SER A 223 -4.56 0.10 9.85
CA SER A 223 -4.51 0.96 8.65
C SER A 223 -4.58 0.23 7.30
N SER A 224 -4.89 -1.08 7.28
CA SER A 224 -4.91 -1.89 6.05
C SER A 224 -6.14 -1.59 5.18
N VAL A 225 -6.05 -1.78 3.87
CA VAL A 225 -7.11 -1.39 2.91
C VAL A 225 -7.78 -2.54 2.15
N GLU A 226 -7.32 -3.79 2.32
CA GLU A 226 -7.93 -4.97 1.64
C GLU A 226 -8.63 -5.95 2.62
N GLY A 227 -9.02 -5.48 3.81
CA GLY A 227 -9.75 -6.32 4.78
C GLY A 227 -8.89 -7.30 5.58
N HIS A 228 -7.59 -7.02 5.74
CA HIS A 228 -6.63 -7.91 6.41
C HIS A 228 -7.01 -8.23 7.85
N ILE A 229 -7.56 -7.22 8.55
CA ILE A 229 -7.97 -7.29 9.96
C ILE A 229 -9.44 -7.69 10.13
N SER A 230 -10.19 -7.88 9.04
CA SER A 230 -11.59 -8.29 9.13
C SER A 230 -11.72 -9.71 9.66
N THR A 231 -12.83 -10.02 10.31
CA THR A 231 -13.02 -11.30 11.03
C THR A 231 -14.14 -12.14 10.42
N PRO A 232 -14.04 -12.62 9.16
CA PRO A 232 -15.12 -13.38 8.51
C PRO A 232 -15.47 -14.67 9.25
N CYS A 233 -14.54 -15.22 10.04
CA CYS A 233 -14.74 -16.44 10.83
C CYS A 233 -14.87 -16.16 12.34
N SER A 234 -15.13 -14.90 12.73
CA SER A 234 -15.02 -14.42 14.11
C SER A 234 -13.65 -14.80 14.72
N GLY A 235 -13.57 -15.08 16.03
CA GLY A 235 -12.34 -15.49 16.72
C GLY A 235 -11.74 -14.39 17.60
N LEU A 236 -10.43 -14.47 17.83
CA LEU A 236 -9.69 -13.59 18.72
C LEU A 236 -8.85 -12.60 17.92
N SER A 237 -9.07 -11.30 18.14
CA SER A 237 -8.16 -10.27 17.63
C SER A 237 -6.98 -10.13 18.58
N ILE A 238 -5.76 -10.23 18.06
CA ILE A 238 -4.51 -10.14 18.81
C ILE A 238 -3.85 -8.81 18.48
N ASP A 239 -4.07 -7.80 19.32
CA ASP A 239 -3.51 -6.46 19.13
C ASP A 239 -2.13 -6.35 19.80
N PHE A 240 -1.12 -6.19 18.95
CA PHE A 240 0.28 -6.08 19.37
C PHE A 240 0.64 -4.72 19.99
N LEU A 241 -0.31 -3.80 20.19
CA LEU A 241 -0.10 -2.44 20.70
C LEU A 241 0.82 -2.34 21.92
N LYS A 242 0.89 -3.36 22.78
CA LYS A 242 1.76 -3.38 23.98
C LYS A 242 3.18 -3.93 23.74
N MET A 243 3.51 -4.26 22.49
CA MET A 243 4.83 -4.71 22.04
C MET A 243 5.46 -3.64 21.13
N ASP A 244 5.79 -2.48 21.71
CA ASP A 244 6.20 -1.25 21.00
C ASP A 244 7.64 -0.81 21.30
N LYS A 245 8.51 -1.73 21.75
CA LYS A 245 9.88 -1.41 22.16
C LYS A 245 10.90 -1.60 21.03
N ILE A 246 11.90 -0.72 21.02
CA ILE A 246 13.21 -1.02 20.41
C ILE A 246 13.92 -1.97 21.38
N VAL A 247 14.24 -3.18 20.90
CA VAL A 247 14.87 -4.24 21.70
C VAL A 247 16.38 -4.06 21.74
N GLU A 248 16.99 -3.86 20.56
CA GLU A 248 18.43 -3.63 20.40
C GLU A 248 18.68 -2.66 19.24
N PHE A 249 19.73 -1.84 19.33
CA PHE A 249 20.12 -0.92 18.26
C PHE A 249 21.63 -1.00 18.02
N HIS A 250 22.03 -1.28 16.79
CA HIS A 250 23.42 -1.49 16.38
C HIS A 250 23.80 -0.46 15.30
N PRO A 251 24.11 0.80 15.68
CA PRO A 251 24.42 1.86 14.71
C PRO A 251 25.62 1.52 13.83
N ASP A 252 26.68 0.92 14.40
CA ASP A 252 27.89 0.55 13.65
C ASP A 252 27.63 -0.55 12.60
N ASP A 253 26.66 -1.44 12.86
CA ASP A 253 26.22 -2.47 11.91
C ASP A 253 25.06 -1.98 11.01
N MET A 254 24.56 -0.78 11.28
CA MET A 254 23.40 -0.15 10.64
C MET A 254 22.18 -1.09 10.65
N ASP A 255 21.84 -1.65 11.80
CA ASP A 255 20.65 -2.46 12.00
C ASP A 255 19.99 -2.23 13.37
N ILE A 256 18.73 -2.63 13.47
CA ILE A 256 17.90 -2.43 14.66
C ILE A 256 16.96 -3.62 14.86
N VAL A 257 16.71 -3.97 16.12
CA VAL A 257 15.78 -5.02 16.53
C VAL A 257 14.60 -4.37 17.24
N VAL A 258 13.38 -4.60 16.76
CA VAL A 258 12.16 -3.95 17.24
C VAL A 258 11.03 -4.94 17.46
N GLN A 259 10.13 -4.60 18.37
CA GLN A 259 8.85 -5.26 18.53
C GLN A 259 7.82 -4.76 17.49
N PRO A 260 6.78 -5.54 17.17
CA PRO A 260 5.89 -5.28 16.02
C PRO A 260 5.10 -3.96 16.08
N ALA A 261 4.76 -3.44 17.26
CA ALA A 261 3.98 -2.20 17.38
C ALA A 261 4.84 -0.92 17.41
N VAL A 262 6.15 -1.02 17.18
CA VAL A 262 6.97 0.18 16.95
C VAL A 262 6.43 0.93 15.73
N ASN A 263 6.03 2.18 15.92
CA ASN A 263 5.69 3.10 14.84
C ASN A 263 6.97 3.60 14.14
N TRP A 264 6.99 3.57 12.81
CA TRP A 264 8.20 3.85 12.04
C TRP A 264 8.62 5.33 12.07
N VAL A 265 7.67 6.27 12.18
CA VAL A 265 7.98 7.71 12.30
C VAL A 265 8.64 7.98 13.64
N ASN A 266 8.07 7.44 14.72
CA ASN A 266 8.63 7.56 16.06
C ASN A 266 10.01 6.89 16.15
N LEU A 267 10.20 5.76 15.48
CA LEU A 267 11.50 5.10 15.37
C LEU A 267 12.54 6.04 14.75
N ASN A 268 12.23 6.60 13.58
CA ASN A 268 13.15 7.50 12.86
C ASN A 268 13.46 8.76 13.68
N GLU A 269 12.48 9.32 14.39
CA GLU A 269 12.68 10.46 15.28
C GLU A 269 13.65 10.13 16.44
N GLN A 270 13.54 8.92 17.01
CA GLN A 270 14.42 8.48 18.11
C GLN A 270 15.88 8.26 17.68
N ILE A 271 16.13 7.86 16.42
CA ILE A 271 17.47 7.55 15.92
C ILE A 271 18.09 8.65 15.04
N LYS A 272 17.39 9.78 14.83
CA LYS A 272 17.77 10.83 13.88
C LYS A 272 19.20 11.37 14.04
N ASP A 273 19.70 11.44 15.27
CA ASP A 273 21.02 12.00 15.58
C ASP A 273 22.18 11.05 15.23
N THR A 274 21.88 9.81 14.83
CA THR A 274 22.89 8.82 14.42
C THR A 274 23.30 8.92 12.96
N GLY A 275 22.59 9.73 12.16
CA GLY A 275 22.76 9.74 10.70
C GLY A 275 22.19 8.50 10.00
N LEU A 276 21.39 7.68 10.70
CA LEU A 276 20.71 6.51 10.16
C LEU A 276 19.19 6.68 10.21
N PHE A 277 18.48 5.99 9.31
CA PHE A 277 17.02 5.96 9.28
C PHE A 277 16.47 4.69 8.61
N LEU A 278 15.23 4.31 8.93
CA LEU A 278 14.44 3.35 8.16
C LEU A 278 13.80 4.10 6.97
N PRO A 279 14.10 3.75 5.71
CA PRO A 279 13.80 4.64 4.58
C PRO A 279 12.43 4.46 3.95
N LEU A 280 11.64 3.48 4.40
CA LEU A 280 10.27 3.32 3.96
C LEU A 280 9.43 4.54 4.37
N ASP A 281 8.48 4.93 3.52
CA ASP A 281 7.64 6.11 3.71
C ASP A 281 6.15 5.79 3.43
N PRO A 282 5.54 4.81 4.16
CA PRO A 282 4.11 4.53 4.06
C PRO A 282 3.30 5.52 4.91
N SER A 283 2.04 5.19 5.24
CA SER A 283 1.24 5.98 6.19
C SER A 283 2.00 6.25 7.50
N PRO A 284 1.99 7.49 8.03
CA PRO A 284 2.63 7.84 9.31
C PRO A 284 2.10 7.02 10.50
N THR A 285 0.90 6.46 10.41
CA THR A 285 0.29 5.66 11.49
C THR A 285 0.79 4.21 11.53
N ALA A 286 1.50 3.74 10.50
CA ALA A 286 1.84 2.33 10.37
C ALA A 286 2.77 1.81 11.48
N HIS A 287 2.50 0.60 11.95
CA HIS A 287 3.39 -0.17 12.81
C HIS A 287 4.26 -1.12 11.98
N ILE A 288 5.50 -1.33 12.40
CA ILE A 288 6.49 -2.12 11.65
C ILE A 288 6.03 -3.56 11.43
N GLY A 289 5.32 -4.18 12.37
CA GLY A 289 4.76 -5.52 12.19
C GLY A 289 3.75 -5.61 11.04
N GLY A 290 2.90 -4.59 10.90
CA GLY A 290 1.99 -4.45 9.77
C GLY A 290 2.74 -4.24 8.46
N MET A 291 3.73 -3.33 8.47
CA MET A 291 4.61 -3.07 7.33
C MET A 291 5.28 -4.35 6.81
N VAL A 292 5.80 -5.19 7.70
CA VAL A 292 6.37 -6.49 7.36
C VAL A 292 5.30 -7.43 6.81
N SER A 293 4.18 -7.54 7.51
CA SER A 293 3.12 -8.51 7.17
C SER A 293 2.49 -8.23 5.81
N THR A 294 2.43 -6.97 5.36
CA THR A 294 1.88 -6.59 4.05
C THR A 294 2.95 -6.31 3.00
N ASN A 295 4.24 -6.48 3.31
CA ASN A 295 5.35 -6.05 2.45
C ASN A 295 5.18 -4.60 1.95
N CYS A 296 4.92 -3.66 2.85
CA CYS A 296 4.59 -2.29 2.45
C CYS A 296 5.69 -1.62 1.60
N SER A 297 5.27 -0.62 0.84
CA SER A 297 6.07 0.25 -0.02
C SER A 297 6.11 1.68 0.55
N GLY A 298 5.57 2.67 -0.17
CA GLY A 298 5.60 4.11 0.09
C GLY A 298 6.41 4.88 -0.95
N THR A 299 6.40 6.22 -0.85
CA THR A 299 6.95 7.09 -1.92
C THR A 299 8.45 6.90 -2.19
N ASN A 300 9.17 6.38 -1.19
CA ASN A 300 10.61 6.11 -1.27
C ASN A 300 10.96 4.72 -1.84
N ALA A 301 9.97 3.87 -2.14
CA ALA A 301 10.19 2.49 -2.60
C ALA A 301 10.97 2.43 -3.92
N MET A 302 10.78 3.40 -4.81
CA MET A 302 11.59 3.55 -6.03
C MET A 302 13.10 3.52 -5.76
N ARG A 303 13.55 4.14 -4.67
CA ARG A 303 14.97 4.24 -4.33
C ARG A 303 15.46 3.07 -3.47
N TYR A 304 14.63 2.67 -2.52
CA TYR A 304 15.06 1.79 -1.42
C TYR A 304 14.47 0.38 -1.49
N GLY A 305 13.54 0.11 -2.41
CA GLY A 305 12.78 -1.13 -2.43
C GLY A 305 11.65 -1.15 -1.39
N THR A 306 11.00 -2.31 -1.26
CA THR A 306 9.85 -2.50 -0.34
C THR A 306 10.30 -3.16 0.96
N MET A 307 9.39 -3.38 1.90
CA MET A 307 9.73 -3.89 3.24
C MET A 307 10.53 -5.19 3.22
N LYS A 308 10.28 -6.10 2.28
CA LYS A 308 11.06 -7.35 2.09
C LYS A 308 12.56 -7.10 1.93
N ASP A 309 12.94 -5.98 1.33
CA ASP A 309 14.33 -5.66 1.10
C ASP A 309 15.00 -5.21 2.40
N TRP A 310 14.25 -4.75 3.41
CA TRP A 310 14.75 -4.17 4.66
C TRP A 310 14.77 -5.12 5.85
N VAL A 311 14.00 -6.22 5.78
CA VAL A 311 13.96 -7.22 6.85
C VAL A 311 15.19 -8.12 6.80
N ILE A 312 15.98 -8.09 7.87
CA ILE A 312 17.06 -9.05 8.09
C ILE A 312 16.47 -10.36 8.56
N ASN A 313 15.78 -10.41 9.69
CA ASN A 313 15.18 -11.65 10.20
C ASN A 313 13.96 -11.32 11.06
N LEU A 314 13.21 -12.37 11.38
CA LEU A 314 11.97 -12.34 12.15
C LEU A 314 12.00 -13.43 13.22
N THR A 315 11.51 -13.10 14.41
CA THR A 315 11.03 -14.08 15.38
C THR A 315 9.51 -14.19 15.21
N VAL A 316 9.02 -15.40 15.02
CA VAL A 316 7.62 -15.70 14.69
C VAL A 316 7.09 -16.81 15.58
N VAL A 317 5.87 -16.64 16.08
CA VAL A 317 5.11 -17.68 16.77
C VAL A 317 4.15 -18.31 15.77
N LEU A 318 4.26 -19.63 15.56
CA LEU A 318 3.39 -20.41 14.69
C LEU A 318 2.06 -20.75 15.38
N ALA A 319 1.11 -21.34 14.63
CA ALA A 319 -0.24 -21.61 15.12
C ALA A 319 -0.25 -22.52 16.36
N ASP A 320 0.69 -23.46 16.47
CA ASP A 320 0.85 -24.39 17.60
C ASP A 320 1.63 -23.78 18.79
N GLY A 321 2.07 -22.53 18.67
CA GLY A 321 2.91 -21.83 19.65
C GLY A 321 4.41 -22.12 19.51
N THR A 322 4.86 -22.82 18.47
CA THR A 322 6.28 -22.99 18.17
C THR A 322 6.91 -21.63 17.84
N VAL A 323 8.02 -21.30 18.49
CA VAL A 323 8.79 -20.08 18.22
C VAL A 323 9.92 -20.39 17.26
N ILE A 324 9.98 -19.66 16.15
CA ILE A 324 11.08 -19.76 15.18
C ILE A 324 11.78 -18.41 15.03
N LYS A 325 13.09 -18.46 14.78
CA LYS A 325 13.85 -17.32 14.27
C LYS A 325 14.29 -17.63 12.84
N THR A 326 13.81 -16.85 11.88
CA THR A 326 13.90 -17.19 10.45
C THR A 326 15.33 -17.26 9.92
N ARG A 327 16.27 -16.51 10.51
CA ARG A 327 17.72 -16.67 10.37
C ARG A 327 18.47 -15.84 11.42
N ARG A 328 19.81 -15.96 11.44
CA ARG A 328 20.70 -15.11 12.26
C ARG A 328 20.81 -13.68 11.69
N ARG A 329 21.42 -12.75 12.46
CA ARG A 329 21.58 -11.32 12.15
C ARG A 329 22.41 -10.94 10.90
N PRO A 330 23.40 -11.73 10.42
CA PRO A 330 24.19 -11.30 9.26
C PRO A 330 23.34 -10.99 8.02
N ARG A 331 23.65 -9.88 7.34
CA ARG A 331 22.94 -9.43 6.12
C ARG A 331 22.97 -10.44 4.97
N LYS A 332 23.99 -11.30 4.94
CA LYS A 332 24.17 -12.35 3.94
C LYS A 332 24.11 -13.71 4.61
N THR A 333 23.36 -14.63 4.00
CA THR A 333 23.35 -16.04 4.37
C THR A 333 22.87 -16.87 3.18
N SER A 334 23.33 -18.11 3.12
CA SER A 334 22.80 -19.16 2.23
C SER A 334 22.55 -20.45 3.03
N ALA A 335 22.40 -20.33 4.35
CA ALA A 335 22.14 -21.45 5.24
C ALA A 335 20.65 -21.81 5.23
N GLY A 336 20.28 -22.81 4.42
CA GLY A 336 18.90 -23.30 4.31
C GLY A 336 17.98 -22.42 3.46
N TYR A 337 16.67 -22.63 3.61
CA TYR A 337 15.65 -21.87 2.88
C TYR A 337 15.49 -20.46 3.43
N ASN A 338 15.10 -19.51 2.57
CA ASN A 338 14.82 -18.15 2.99
C ASN A 338 13.42 -18.04 3.61
N LEU A 339 13.29 -18.46 4.87
CA LEU A 339 12.04 -18.36 5.62
C LEU A 339 11.63 -16.91 5.87
N THR A 340 12.57 -15.96 5.97
CA THR A 340 12.24 -14.54 6.21
C THR A 340 11.29 -14.02 5.12
N SER A 341 11.61 -14.25 3.85
CA SER A 341 10.76 -13.83 2.74
C SER A 341 9.43 -14.60 2.63
N LEU A 342 9.29 -15.74 3.29
CA LEU A 342 8.01 -16.46 3.35
C LEU A 342 7.01 -15.75 4.28
N PHE A 343 7.48 -15.13 5.37
CA PHE A 343 6.63 -14.42 6.34
C PHE A 343 6.41 -12.94 6.00
N VAL A 344 7.35 -12.31 5.28
CA VAL A 344 7.15 -10.94 4.77
C VAL A 344 6.08 -10.98 3.67
N GLY A 345 5.01 -10.20 3.82
CA GLY A 345 3.88 -10.25 2.89
C GLY A 345 2.91 -11.42 3.12
N ALA A 346 3.05 -12.18 4.21
CA ALA A 346 2.16 -13.30 4.52
C ALA A 346 0.81 -12.87 5.14
N GLU A 347 0.62 -11.58 5.41
CA GLU A 347 -0.64 -11.01 5.92
C GLU A 347 -1.14 -11.65 7.22
N GLY A 348 -0.21 -12.14 8.05
CA GLY A 348 -0.54 -12.84 9.30
C GLY A 348 -1.12 -14.24 9.12
N THR A 349 -1.14 -14.78 7.90
CA THR A 349 -1.71 -16.10 7.60
C THR A 349 -0.77 -17.25 7.94
N LEU A 350 0.53 -17.01 8.08
CA LEU A 350 1.53 -18.07 8.35
C LEU A 350 2.10 -18.06 9.76
N GLY A 351 2.00 -16.93 10.47
CA GLY A 351 2.52 -16.80 11.84
C GLY A 351 2.33 -15.40 12.41
N LEU A 352 2.55 -15.30 13.72
CA LEU A 352 2.47 -14.09 14.52
C LEU A 352 3.88 -13.52 14.74
N ILE A 353 4.19 -12.37 14.16
CA ILE A 353 5.53 -11.76 14.22
C ILE A 353 5.70 -11.04 15.57
N THR A 354 6.73 -11.40 16.34
CA THR A 354 6.96 -10.87 17.70
C THR A 354 8.25 -10.05 17.85
N GLU A 355 9.22 -10.23 16.96
CA GLU A 355 10.47 -9.44 16.91
C GLU A 355 10.96 -9.35 15.46
N ILE A 356 11.48 -8.18 15.08
CA ILE A 356 11.84 -7.84 13.71
C ILE A 356 13.23 -7.21 13.73
N THR A 357 14.18 -7.80 13.00
CA THR A 357 15.48 -7.17 12.76
C THR A 357 15.47 -6.48 11.40
N LEU A 358 15.75 -5.17 11.35
CA LEU A 358 15.74 -4.35 10.15
C LEU A 358 17.12 -3.77 9.86
N LYS A 359 17.44 -3.62 8.57
CA LYS A 359 18.53 -2.75 8.13
C LYS A 359 18.14 -1.28 8.34
N LEU A 360 19.14 -0.41 8.45
CA LEU A 360 19.00 1.04 8.38
C LEU A 360 19.80 1.60 7.20
N ALA A 361 19.31 2.69 6.63
CA ALA A 361 19.96 3.48 5.59
C ALA A 361 20.72 4.64 6.23
N VAL A 362 21.74 5.14 5.52
CA VAL A 362 22.42 6.39 5.88
C VAL A 362 21.60 7.56 5.36
N VAL A 363 21.38 8.56 6.21
CA VAL A 363 20.72 9.82 5.82
C VAL A 363 21.56 10.51 4.73
N PRO A 364 20.98 10.86 3.57
CA PRO A 364 21.74 11.49 2.49
C PRO A 364 22.20 12.91 2.87
N ASP A 365 23.38 13.30 2.39
CA ASP A 365 23.98 14.63 2.63
C ASP A 365 23.04 15.79 2.29
N ALA A 366 22.33 15.67 1.17
CA ALA A 366 21.35 16.64 0.71
C ALA A 366 20.10 15.95 0.13
N THR A 367 19.01 16.70 0.15
CA THR A 367 17.74 16.36 -0.52
C THR A 367 17.19 17.56 -1.25
N SER A 368 16.44 17.33 -2.32
CA SER A 368 15.69 18.37 -3.05
C SER A 368 14.35 17.84 -3.55
N ALA A 369 13.45 18.74 -3.92
CA ALA A 369 12.17 18.42 -4.52
C ALA A 369 11.96 19.25 -5.79
N ALA A 370 11.22 18.70 -6.75
CA ALA A 370 10.81 19.44 -7.94
C ALA A 370 9.41 19.02 -8.38
N VAL A 371 8.76 19.87 -9.16
CA VAL A 371 7.46 19.62 -9.79
C VAL A 371 7.46 20.10 -11.22
N VAL A 372 6.69 19.43 -12.07
CA VAL A 372 6.46 19.87 -13.45
C VAL A 372 5.07 19.45 -13.92
N THR A 373 4.37 20.39 -14.55
CA THR A 373 3.02 20.18 -15.08
C THR A 373 3.07 19.69 -16.52
N PHE A 374 2.03 18.96 -16.94
CA PHE A 374 1.89 18.40 -18.28
C PHE A 374 0.51 18.70 -18.86
N PRO A 375 0.34 18.68 -20.20
CA PRO A 375 -0.97 18.86 -20.83
C PRO A 375 -1.96 17.72 -20.55
N SER A 376 -1.47 16.49 -20.33
CA SER A 376 -2.28 15.31 -20.08
C SER A 376 -1.58 14.31 -19.14
N VAL A 377 -2.36 13.43 -18.51
CA VAL A 377 -1.80 12.38 -17.63
C VAL A 377 -0.93 11.39 -18.42
N ALA A 378 -1.29 11.14 -19.68
CA ALA A 378 -0.53 10.28 -20.59
C ALA A 378 0.85 10.89 -20.93
N ASP A 379 0.92 12.21 -21.14
CA ASP A 379 2.20 12.90 -21.35
C ASP A 379 3.09 12.81 -20.09
N ALA A 380 2.51 13.05 -18.91
CA ALA A 380 3.22 12.93 -17.63
C ALA A 380 3.74 11.49 -17.39
N ALA A 381 2.88 10.47 -17.55
CA ALA A 381 3.27 9.07 -17.35
C ALA A 381 4.31 8.62 -18.40
N THR A 382 4.23 9.12 -19.64
CA THR A 382 5.25 8.87 -20.67
C THR A 382 6.58 9.48 -20.27
N ALA A 383 6.60 10.74 -19.80
CA ALA A 383 7.80 11.39 -19.30
C ALA A 383 8.43 10.60 -18.13
N ALA A 384 7.61 10.17 -17.17
CA ALA A 384 8.05 9.34 -16.04
C ALA A 384 8.75 8.05 -16.51
N SER A 385 8.12 7.28 -17.40
CA SER A 385 8.69 6.05 -17.97
C SER A 385 10.04 6.32 -18.67
N LYS A 386 10.17 7.45 -19.38
CA LYS A 386 11.42 7.84 -20.07
C LYS A 386 12.50 8.24 -19.08
N ILE A 387 12.17 9.00 -18.04
CA ILE A 387 13.11 9.41 -16.99
C ILE A 387 13.70 8.17 -16.31
N ILE A 388 12.87 7.22 -15.86
CA ILE A 388 13.33 6.00 -15.19
C ILE A 388 14.31 5.22 -16.06
N ARG A 389 14.00 5.05 -17.36
CA ARG A 389 14.83 4.30 -18.29
C ARG A 389 16.21 4.91 -18.54
N THR A 390 16.43 6.18 -18.17
CA THR A 390 17.77 6.79 -18.25
C THR A 390 18.66 6.48 -17.05
N GLY A 391 18.13 5.79 -16.03
CA GLY A 391 18.89 5.41 -14.84
C GLY A 391 19.29 6.58 -13.95
N ILE A 392 18.58 7.72 -14.03
CA ILE A 392 18.77 8.83 -13.10
C ILE A 392 18.29 8.36 -11.72
N PRO A 393 19.13 8.35 -10.68
CA PRO A 393 18.73 7.92 -9.36
C PRO A 393 17.87 9.00 -8.71
N LEU A 394 16.57 8.70 -8.58
CA LEU A 394 15.60 9.53 -7.86
C LEU A 394 15.28 8.91 -6.51
N ALA A 395 14.93 9.76 -5.54
CA ALA A 395 14.43 9.31 -4.24
C ALA A 395 12.95 8.93 -4.32
N ALA A 396 12.17 9.68 -5.08
CA ALA A 396 10.76 9.42 -5.39
C ALA A 396 10.38 10.06 -6.73
N MET A 397 9.39 9.47 -7.41
CA MET A 397 8.73 10.06 -8.56
C MET A 397 7.24 9.71 -8.52
N GLU A 398 6.41 10.73 -8.31
CA GLU A 398 4.98 10.59 -8.09
C GLU A 398 4.20 11.32 -9.16
N ILE A 399 2.98 10.88 -9.43
CA ILE A 399 2.03 11.56 -10.32
C ILE A 399 0.76 11.93 -9.56
N MET A 400 0.17 13.06 -9.92
CA MET A 400 -1.22 13.39 -9.62
C MET A 400 -1.87 13.98 -10.87
N ASP A 401 -3.11 13.60 -11.16
CA ASP A 401 -3.85 14.16 -12.27
C ASP A 401 -4.48 15.52 -11.94
N GLU A 402 -5.08 16.17 -12.93
CA GLU A 402 -5.72 17.47 -12.77
C GLU A 402 -6.89 17.46 -11.77
N VAL A 403 -7.59 16.32 -11.65
CA VAL A 403 -8.71 16.19 -10.70
C VAL A 403 -8.17 16.22 -9.28
N GLN A 404 -7.05 15.55 -9.01
CA GLN A 404 -6.40 15.61 -7.71
C GLN A 404 -5.90 17.02 -7.40
N MET A 405 -5.31 17.71 -8.38
CA MET A 405 -4.85 19.10 -8.20
C MET A 405 -6.01 20.06 -7.92
N GLN A 406 -7.17 19.85 -8.55
CA GLN A 406 -8.41 20.57 -8.23
C GLN A 406 -8.87 20.32 -6.79
N VAL A 407 -8.82 19.08 -6.33
CA VAL A 407 -9.17 18.73 -4.93
C VAL A 407 -8.26 19.44 -3.94
N ILE A 408 -6.96 19.51 -4.22
CA ILE A 408 -6.00 20.29 -3.43
C ILE A 408 -6.41 21.76 -3.37
N ASN A 409 -6.70 22.38 -4.52
CA ASN A 409 -7.10 23.78 -4.60
C ASN A 409 -8.43 24.07 -3.90
N LYS A 410 -9.41 23.18 -4.01
CA LYS A 410 -10.70 23.32 -3.30
C LYS A 410 -10.56 23.36 -1.79
N ASN A 411 -9.48 22.79 -1.24
CA ASN A 411 -9.13 22.87 0.18
C ASN A 411 -8.26 24.09 0.53
N GLY A 412 -8.14 25.07 -0.37
CA GLY A 412 -7.36 26.30 -0.15
C GLY A 412 -5.89 26.20 -0.61
N GLY A 413 -5.55 25.15 -1.37
CA GLY A 413 -4.18 24.89 -1.80
C GLY A 413 -3.32 24.28 -0.69
N THR A 414 -2.00 24.18 -0.93
CA THR A 414 -1.04 23.65 0.05
C THR A 414 0.27 24.43 0.00
N GLY A 415 1.07 24.37 1.07
CA GLY A 415 2.35 25.08 1.13
C GLY A 415 2.23 26.61 1.00
N GLY A 416 1.02 27.15 1.22
CA GLY A 416 0.73 28.58 1.09
C GLY A 416 0.50 29.06 -0.35
N ARG A 417 0.25 28.15 -1.31
CA ARG A 417 -0.08 28.50 -2.71
C ARG A 417 -1.25 27.69 -3.27
N MET A 418 -1.87 28.26 -4.29
CA MET A 418 -2.71 27.53 -5.23
C MET A 418 -1.82 26.89 -6.31
N TRP A 419 -2.29 25.77 -6.84
CA TRP A 419 -1.57 24.99 -7.85
C TRP A 419 -2.23 25.12 -9.22
N GLU A 420 -1.45 24.91 -10.28
CA GLU A 420 -2.02 24.76 -11.61
C GLU A 420 -2.80 23.43 -11.65
N GLU A 421 -4.04 23.47 -12.12
CA GLU A 421 -4.94 22.31 -12.20
C GLU A 421 -4.63 21.49 -13.46
N ARG A 422 -3.43 20.92 -13.49
CA ARG A 422 -2.92 20.08 -14.57
C ARG A 422 -2.26 18.81 -14.01
N PRO A 423 -2.18 17.73 -14.80
CA PRO A 423 -1.39 16.58 -14.43
C PRO A 423 0.04 17.00 -14.08
N THR A 424 0.52 16.55 -12.94
CA THR A 424 1.77 17.02 -12.34
C THR A 424 2.62 15.83 -11.91
N LEU A 425 3.90 15.84 -12.28
CA LEU A 425 4.89 14.95 -11.69
C LEU A 425 5.59 15.66 -10.52
N PHE A 426 5.81 14.92 -9.45
CA PHE A 426 6.55 15.33 -8.27
C PHE A 426 7.80 14.48 -8.14
N PHE A 427 8.93 15.11 -7.84
CA PHE A 427 10.22 14.46 -7.72
C PHE A 427 10.82 14.72 -6.35
N LYS A 428 11.43 13.70 -5.75
CA LYS A 428 12.42 13.88 -4.69
C LYS A 428 13.79 13.44 -5.22
N PHE A 429 14.81 14.20 -4.87
CA PHE A 429 16.22 13.91 -5.14
C PHE A 429 16.95 13.73 -3.82
N SER A 430 17.95 12.85 -3.80
CA SER A 430 18.85 12.67 -2.67
C SER A 430 20.27 12.33 -3.13
N GLY A 431 21.26 12.75 -2.35
CA GLY A 431 22.68 12.55 -2.65
C GLY A 431 23.51 13.77 -2.24
N THR A 432 24.63 13.99 -2.92
CA THR A 432 25.40 15.24 -2.79
C THR A 432 24.73 16.37 -3.55
N GLU A 433 25.02 17.61 -3.19
CA GLU A 433 24.49 18.79 -3.89
C GLU A 433 24.78 18.76 -5.40
N GLN A 434 26.00 18.39 -5.80
CA GLN A 434 26.38 18.32 -7.22
C GLN A 434 25.61 17.22 -7.97
N ALA A 435 25.38 16.06 -7.34
CA ALA A 435 24.60 14.99 -7.95
C ALA A 435 23.14 15.40 -8.12
N ILE A 436 22.55 16.07 -7.12
CA ILE A 436 21.19 16.59 -7.19
C ILE A 436 21.05 17.61 -8.33
N GLU A 437 22.01 18.53 -8.48
CA GLU A 437 22.01 19.52 -9.56
C GLU A 437 22.06 18.85 -10.95
N ASP A 438 22.96 17.87 -11.16
CA ASP A 438 23.00 17.09 -12.42
C ASP A 438 21.67 16.38 -12.70
N HIS A 439 21.12 15.70 -11.68
CA HIS A 439 19.87 14.96 -11.82
C HIS A 439 18.70 15.89 -12.18
N ILE A 440 18.59 17.05 -11.52
CA ILE A 440 17.56 18.06 -11.83
C ILE A 440 17.68 18.50 -13.29
N HIS A 441 18.88 18.87 -13.76
CA HIS A 441 19.07 19.31 -15.14
C HIS A 441 18.69 18.23 -16.16
N ARG A 442 19.04 16.98 -15.89
CA ARG A 442 18.71 15.85 -16.77
C ARG A 442 17.22 15.54 -16.77
N VAL A 443 16.58 15.52 -15.61
CA VAL A 443 15.13 15.34 -15.49
C VAL A 443 14.38 16.46 -16.20
N GLN A 444 14.78 17.72 -15.99
CA GLN A 444 14.20 18.87 -16.67
C GLN A 444 14.31 18.76 -18.20
N ALA A 445 15.48 18.37 -18.71
CA ALA A 445 15.70 18.19 -20.14
C ALA A 445 14.77 17.11 -20.73
N ILE A 446 14.59 15.98 -20.04
CA ILE A 446 13.69 14.91 -20.48
C ILE A 446 12.23 15.37 -20.38
N ALA A 447 11.82 15.96 -19.26
CA ALA A 447 10.45 16.46 -19.08
C ALA A 447 10.06 17.41 -20.21
N LYS A 448 10.95 18.36 -20.57
CA LYS A 448 10.73 19.28 -21.70
C LYS A 448 10.56 18.57 -23.06
N GLN A 449 11.30 17.50 -23.32
CA GLN A 449 11.15 16.71 -24.56
C GLN A 449 9.76 16.05 -24.66
N TRP A 450 9.14 15.77 -23.52
CA TRP A 450 7.83 15.12 -23.40
C TRP A 450 6.74 16.10 -22.96
N LYS A 451 6.81 17.35 -23.45
CA LYS A 451 5.82 18.43 -23.26
C LYS A 451 5.65 18.92 -21.81
N GLY A 452 6.61 18.67 -20.93
CA GLY A 452 6.65 19.26 -19.60
C GLY A 452 6.67 20.79 -19.68
N GLY A 453 5.90 21.42 -18.81
CA GLY A 453 5.80 22.88 -18.69
C GLY A 453 7.01 23.48 -17.96
N GLU A 454 6.75 24.50 -17.14
CA GLU A 454 7.77 25.08 -16.28
C GLU A 454 8.22 24.05 -15.22
N PHE A 455 9.53 23.91 -15.05
CA PHE A 455 10.13 22.99 -14.10
C PHE A 455 10.52 23.76 -12.84
N GLU A 456 9.74 23.61 -11.79
CA GLU A 456 9.99 24.25 -10.50
C GLU A 456 10.82 23.31 -9.61
N PHE A 457 11.93 23.78 -9.05
CA PHE A 457 12.76 23.01 -8.15
C PHE A 457 13.10 23.81 -6.90
N ALA A 458 13.28 23.09 -5.79
CA ALA A 458 13.54 23.69 -4.49
C ALA A 458 14.96 24.26 -4.41
N ARG A 459 15.07 25.51 -3.93
CA ARG A 459 16.35 26.18 -3.65
C ARG A 459 16.61 26.31 -2.15
N THR A 460 15.58 26.13 -1.34
CA THR A 460 15.63 26.23 0.12
C THR A 460 14.90 25.06 0.78
N GLU A 461 15.16 24.81 2.07
CA GLU A 461 14.41 23.82 2.87
C GLU A 461 12.90 24.07 2.83
N LYS A 462 12.48 25.34 2.87
CA LYS A 462 11.08 25.72 2.78
C LYS A 462 10.48 25.33 1.43
N ASP A 463 11.19 25.57 0.34
CA ASP A 463 10.71 25.20 -1.00
C ASP A 463 10.51 23.69 -1.11
N LYS A 464 11.36 22.87 -0.49
CA LYS A 464 11.19 21.40 -0.52
C LYS A 464 9.87 20.98 0.11
N ILE A 465 9.55 21.56 1.27
CA ILE A 465 8.29 21.28 1.97
C ILE A 465 7.10 21.73 1.13
N VAL A 466 7.18 22.94 0.55
CA VAL A 466 6.10 23.50 -0.30
C VAL A 466 5.91 22.69 -1.57
N LEU A 467 6.97 22.34 -2.28
CA LEU A 467 6.86 21.62 -3.55
C LEU A 467 6.35 20.19 -3.36
N TRP A 468 6.58 19.58 -2.19
CA TRP A 468 6.08 18.25 -1.87
C TRP A 468 4.70 18.24 -1.19
N SER A 469 4.21 19.38 -0.68
CA SER A 469 3.02 19.43 0.18
C SER A 469 1.77 18.89 -0.51
N ALA A 470 1.57 19.22 -1.79
CA ALA A 470 0.39 18.76 -2.53
C ALA A 470 0.31 17.23 -2.58
N ARG A 471 1.44 16.55 -2.85
CA ARG A 471 1.48 15.08 -2.88
C ARG A 471 1.32 14.48 -1.48
N LYS A 472 1.91 15.10 -0.45
CA LYS A 472 1.81 14.65 0.95
C LYS A 472 0.38 14.75 1.49
N GLU A 473 -0.37 15.76 1.08
CA GLU A 473 -1.72 16.05 1.59
C GLU A 473 -2.84 15.47 0.72
N ALA A 474 -2.51 14.82 -0.39
CA ALA A 474 -3.45 14.35 -1.41
C ALA A 474 -4.62 13.53 -0.86
N LEU A 475 -4.33 12.50 -0.04
CA LEU A 475 -5.35 11.64 0.55
C LEU A 475 -6.28 12.43 1.49
N TRP A 476 -5.71 13.26 2.37
CA TRP A 476 -6.47 14.07 3.31
C TRP A 476 -7.38 15.08 2.60
N ALA A 477 -6.87 15.69 1.54
CA ALA A 477 -7.64 16.60 0.70
C ALA A 477 -8.84 15.91 0.05
N MET A 478 -8.68 14.66 -0.44
CA MET A 478 -9.79 13.86 -0.96
C MET A 478 -10.81 13.53 0.13
N LEU A 479 -10.35 13.07 1.30
CA LEU A 479 -11.22 12.71 2.41
C LEU A 479 -12.05 13.91 2.91
N ALA A 480 -11.45 15.09 2.98
CA ALA A 480 -12.14 16.33 3.36
C ALA A 480 -13.24 16.74 2.36
N GLN A 481 -13.12 16.33 1.10
CA GLN A 481 -14.08 16.60 0.04
C GLN A 481 -15.09 15.46 -0.16
N ARG A 482 -14.98 14.36 0.59
CA ARG A 482 -15.84 13.19 0.45
C ARG A 482 -17.29 13.53 0.86
N PRO A 483 -18.27 13.40 -0.04
CA PRO A 483 -19.67 13.65 0.30
C PRO A 483 -20.18 12.69 1.39
N PRO A 484 -21.04 13.15 2.32
CA PRO A 484 -21.65 12.27 3.32
C PRO A 484 -22.36 11.07 2.70
N GLY A 485 -22.13 9.88 3.25
CA GLY A 485 -22.74 8.64 2.76
C GLY A 485 -22.04 8.00 1.56
N THR A 486 -20.89 8.53 1.13
CA THR A 486 -20.05 7.91 0.09
C THR A 486 -18.81 7.24 0.67
N GLU A 487 -18.26 6.27 -0.06
CA GLU A 487 -17.00 5.58 0.22
C GLU A 487 -15.99 5.87 -0.90
N ILE A 488 -14.69 5.69 -0.60
CA ILE A 488 -13.62 5.76 -1.60
C ILE A 488 -13.13 4.35 -1.86
N TRP A 489 -13.28 3.86 -3.09
CA TRP A 489 -12.54 2.70 -3.54
C TRP A 489 -11.17 3.15 -4.01
N SER A 490 -10.12 2.89 -3.22
CA SER A 490 -8.74 3.11 -3.63
C SER A 490 -8.23 1.84 -4.32
N THR A 491 -7.97 1.92 -5.61
CA THR A 491 -7.38 0.81 -6.34
C THR A 491 -5.86 0.78 -6.16
N ASP A 492 -5.26 -0.35 -6.50
CA ASP A 492 -3.81 -0.54 -6.43
C ASP A 492 -3.41 -1.65 -7.40
N CYS A 493 -2.54 -1.32 -8.36
CA CYS A 493 -1.92 -2.28 -9.28
C CYS A 493 -0.56 -1.75 -9.73
N ALA A 494 0.29 -2.64 -10.23
CA ALA A 494 1.56 -2.24 -10.84
C ALA A 494 1.78 -2.98 -12.16
N VAL A 495 2.46 -2.33 -13.10
CA VAL A 495 2.76 -2.89 -14.42
C VAL A 495 4.23 -2.70 -14.77
N PRO A 496 4.78 -3.48 -15.72
CA PRO A 496 6.07 -3.17 -16.30
C PRO A 496 6.12 -1.72 -16.79
N MET A 497 7.25 -1.04 -16.56
CA MET A 497 7.39 0.40 -16.82
C MET A 497 7.08 0.83 -18.26
N SER A 498 7.16 -0.11 -19.22
CA SER A 498 6.77 0.10 -20.61
C SER A 498 5.27 0.26 -20.85
N ARG A 499 4.43 -0.21 -19.92
CA ARG A 499 2.96 -0.18 -20.01
C ARG A 499 2.30 0.86 -19.10
N LEU A 500 3.05 1.47 -18.19
CA LEU A 500 2.53 2.41 -17.18
C LEU A 500 1.70 3.56 -17.76
N ALA A 501 2.19 4.22 -18.81
CA ALA A 501 1.48 5.33 -19.43
C ALA A 501 0.17 4.89 -20.11
N GLU A 502 0.18 3.72 -20.73
CA GLU A 502 -0.99 3.15 -21.41
C GLU A 502 -2.09 2.78 -20.42
N ILE A 503 -1.75 2.06 -19.34
CA ILE A 503 -2.76 1.65 -18.36
C ILE A 503 -3.37 2.85 -17.63
N ILE A 504 -2.57 3.85 -17.23
CA ILE A 504 -3.08 5.05 -16.57
C ILE A 504 -4.09 5.80 -17.46
N ASP A 505 -3.78 5.95 -18.76
CA ASP A 505 -4.66 6.63 -19.70
C ASP A 505 -5.98 5.88 -19.89
N ILE A 506 -5.92 4.56 -20.10
CA ILE A 506 -7.12 3.72 -20.24
C ILE A 506 -7.97 3.77 -18.96
N SER A 507 -7.36 3.58 -17.78
CA SER A 507 -8.06 3.60 -16.50
C SER A 507 -8.76 4.93 -16.26
N LYS A 508 -8.11 6.06 -16.59
CA LYS A 508 -8.72 7.39 -16.48
C LYS A 508 -9.91 7.56 -17.42
N GLN A 509 -9.79 7.09 -18.66
CA GLN A 509 -10.89 7.16 -19.63
C GLN A 509 -12.07 6.28 -19.22
N GLU A 510 -11.83 5.11 -18.65
CA GLU A 510 -12.87 4.19 -18.18
C GLU A 510 -13.59 4.73 -16.94
N SER A 511 -12.86 5.19 -15.92
CA SER A 511 -13.50 5.75 -14.73
C SER A 511 -14.25 7.05 -15.03
N GLY A 512 -13.76 7.88 -15.97
CA GLY A 512 -14.44 9.08 -16.41
C GLY A 512 -15.83 8.81 -17.01
N LYS A 513 -16.08 7.61 -17.56
CA LYS A 513 -17.38 7.20 -18.09
C LYS A 513 -18.41 6.88 -17.00
N LEU A 514 -17.98 6.70 -15.74
CA LEU A 514 -18.88 6.45 -14.62
C LEU A 514 -19.73 7.68 -14.27
N GLY A 515 -19.27 8.89 -14.64
CA GLY A 515 -19.93 10.13 -14.20
C GLY A 515 -19.78 10.41 -12.71
N LEU A 516 -18.89 9.68 -12.02
CA LEU A 516 -18.55 9.82 -10.61
C LEU A 516 -17.21 10.56 -10.45
N PHE A 517 -16.93 11.01 -9.24
CA PHE A 517 -15.59 11.49 -8.91
C PHE A 517 -14.58 10.35 -9.07
N SER A 518 -13.55 10.58 -9.87
CA SER A 518 -12.41 9.69 -9.99
C SER A 518 -11.13 10.49 -10.24
N THR A 519 -10.03 10.05 -9.63
CA THR A 519 -8.72 10.67 -9.80
C THR A 519 -7.62 9.62 -9.84
N VAL A 520 -6.54 9.94 -10.56
CA VAL A 520 -5.31 9.16 -10.61
C VAL A 520 -4.21 9.84 -9.80
N LEU A 521 -3.55 9.05 -8.97
CA LEU A 521 -2.30 9.37 -8.30
C LEU A 521 -1.44 8.11 -8.18
N GLY A 522 -0.12 8.21 -8.07
CA GLY A 522 0.67 6.98 -8.02
C GLY A 522 2.16 7.15 -7.83
N HIS A 523 2.74 6.04 -7.37
CA HIS A 523 4.17 5.76 -7.27
C HIS A 523 4.74 5.39 -8.64
N VAL A 524 4.70 6.32 -9.61
CA VAL A 524 5.10 6.03 -10.99
C VAL A 524 6.58 5.69 -11.15
N GLY A 525 7.40 5.97 -10.11
CA GLY A 525 8.81 5.58 -10.00
C GLY A 525 9.09 4.08 -10.11
N ASP A 526 8.18 3.23 -9.62
CA ASP A 526 8.32 1.77 -9.60
C ASP A 526 7.20 1.05 -10.36
N GLY A 527 6.33 1.79 -11.05
CA GLY A 527 5.33 1.25 -11.96
C GLY A 527 3.97 1.02 -11.30
N ASN A 528 3.80 1.50 -10.07
CA ASN A 528 2.56 1.43 -9.32
C ASN A 528 1.72 2.71 -9.45
N PHE A 529 0.41 2.56 -9.53
CA PHE A 529 -0.52 3.68 -9.46
C PHE A 529 -1.85 3.28 -8.83
N HIS A 530 -2.57 4.31 -8.40
CA HIS A 530 -3.89 4.22 -7.79
C HIS A 530 -4.89 5.01 -8.60
N GLN A 531 -6.10 4.49 -8.60
CA GLN A 531 -7.28 5.21 -8.98
C GLN A 531 -8.20 5.27 -7.76
N ALA A 532 -8.56 6.47 -7.33
CA ALA A 532 -9.54 6.65 -6.28
C ALA A 532 -10.89 6.98 -6.91
N VAL A 533 -11.95 6.26 -6.55
CA VAL A 533 -13.33 6.50 -7.02
C VAL A 533 -14.24 6.69 -5.82
N MET A 534 -15.00 7.79 -5.78
CA MET A 534 -16.02 7.99 -4.75
C MET A 534 -17.38 7.52 -5.24
N TYR A 535 -18.08 6.74 -4.44
CA TYR A 535 -19.39 6.18 -4.79
C TYR A 535 -20.27 6.00 -3.57
N ASN A 536 -21.59 5.90 -3.78
CA ASN A 536 -22.54 5.56 -2.75
C ASN A 536 -22.67 4.03 -2.63
N PRO A 537 -22.19 3.40 -1.54
CA PRO A 537 -22.29 1.94 -1.35
C PRO A 537 -23.73 1.45 -1.18
N LYS A 538 -24.70 2.36 -0.94
CA LYS A 538 -26.14 2.04 -0.86
C LYS A 538 -26.84 2.10 -2.20
N ASP A 539 -26.18 2.59 -3.26
CA ASP A 539 -26.69 2.53 -4.62
C ASP A 539 -26.11 1.28 -5.33
N PRO A 540 -26.93 0.25 -5.61
CA PRO A 540 -26.45 -0.96 -6.28
C PRO A 540 -25.92 -0.71 -7.69
N THR A 541 -26.42 0.33 -8.37
CA THR A 541 -26.01 0.67 -9.74
C THR A 541 -24.61 1.27 -9.73
N GLU A 542 -24.36 2.26 -8.87
CA GLU A 542 -23.02 2.83 -8.70
C GLU A 542 -22.03 1.76 -8.23
N THR A 543 -22.41 0.97 -7.22
CA THR A 543 -21.56 -0.09 -6.68
C THR A 543 -21.17 -1.12 -7.75
N ALA A 544 -22.12 -1.58 -8.56
CA ALA A 544 -21.84 -2.53 -9.63
C ALA A 544 -20.95 -1.91 -10.73
N ALA A 545 -21.19 -0.65 -11.11
CA ALA A 545 -20.42 0.04 -12.14
C ALA A 545 -18.98 0.29 -11.69
N VAL A 546 -18.77 0.76 -10.45
CA VAL A 546 -17.45 0.97 -9.86
C VAL A 546 -16.71 -0.34 -9.71
N LYS A 547 -17.34 -1.38 -9.14
CA LYS A 547 -16.73 -2.70 -9.00
C LYS A 547 -16.27 -3.24 -10.36
N LYS A 548 -17.09 -3.10 -11.40
CA LYS A 548 -16.71 -3.50 -12.76
C LYS A 548 -15.50 -2.70 -13.25
N CYS A 549 -15.51 -1.38 -13.11
CA CYS A 549 -14.39 -0.52 -13.54
C CYS A 549 -13.08 -0.89 -12.83
N VAL A 550 -13.12 -1.15 -11.53
CA VAL A 550 -11.95 -1.58 -10.75
C VAL A 550 -11.46 -2.94 -11.23
N HIS A 551 -12.35 -3.91 -11.42
CA HIS A 551 -11.96 -5.24 -11.89
C HIS A 551 -11.41 -5.23 -13.31
N ASP A 552 -11.99 -4.43 -14.22
CA ASP A 552 -11.48 -4.23 -15.58
C ASP A 552 -10.05 -3.65 -15.54
N MET A 553 -9.78 -2.69 -14.64
CA MET A 553 -8.45 -2.13 -14.43
C MET A 553 -7.45 -3.20 -13.98
N LEU A 554 -7.82 -4.01 -12.97
CA LEU A 554 -6.95 -5.07 -12.44
C LEU A 554 -6.69 -6.15 -13.49
N ASP A 555 -7.73 -6.61 -14.19
CA ASP A 555 -7.61 -7.61 -15.26
C ASP A 555 -6.67 -7.10 -16.36
N ARG A 556 -6.77 -5.80 -16.71
CA ARG A 556 -5.86 -5.19 -17.69
C ARG A 556 -4.43 -5.10 -17.20
N ALA A 557 -4.20 -4.81 -15.92
CA ALA A 557 -2.85 -4.85 -15.34
C ALA A 557 -2.24 -6.24 -15.53
N LEU A 558 -3.01 -7.30 -15.28
CA LEU A 558 -2.56 -8.69 -15.50
C LEU A 558 -2.30 -9.00 -16.97
N GLU A 559 -3.17 -8.58 -17.90
CA GLU A 559 -2.96 -8.70 -19.35
C GLU A 559 -1.69 -7.99 -19.83
N MET A 560 -1.25 -6.96 -19.10
CA MET A 560 -0.03 -6.20 -19.35
C MET A 560 1.21 -6.75 -18.62
N GLU A 561 1.17 -8.02 -18.17
CA GLU A 561 2.24 -8.67 -17.39
C GLU A 561 2.52 -7.98 -16.04
N GLY A 562 1.52 -7.26 -15.51
CA GLY A 562 1.56 -6.61 -14.20
C GLY A 562 1.02 -7.49 -13.07
N THR A 563 0.68 -6.83 -11.95
CA THR A 563 0.12 -7.44 -10.74
C THR A 563 -1.15 -6.72 -10.30
N SER A 564 -2.05 -7.49 -9.70
CA SER A 564 -3.31 -7.00 -9.13
C SER A 564 -3.15 -6.25 -7.80
N SER A 565 -1.97 -6.27 -7.21
CA SER A 565 -1.66 -5.52 -5.99
C SER A 565 -0.21 -5.07 -6.00
N GLY A 566 0.02 -3.76 -6.12
CA GLY A 566 1.37 -3.18 -6.07
C GLY A 566 1.92 -3.12 -4.66
N GLU A 567 1.06 -2.80 -3.68
CA GLU A 567 1.49 -2.54 -2.31
C GLU A 567 0.49 -2.92 -1.21
N HIS A 568 -0.80 -3.03 -1.52
CA HIS A 568 -1.83 -3.16 -0.50
C HIS A 568 -1.98 -4.58 0.04
N GLY A 569 -1.47 -5.60 -0.66
CA GLY A 569 -1.71 -7.02 -0.36
C GLY A 569 -2.99 -7.55 -0.99
N ILE A 570 -3.42 -8.74 -0.58
CA ILE A 570 -4.59 -9.44 -1.15
C ILE A 570 -5.78 -9.39 -0.20
N GLY A 571 -5.55 -9.64 1.08
CA GLY A 571 -6.57 -9.65 2.12
C GLY A 571 -7.81 -10.46 1.75
N LEU A 572 -8.98 -9.87 1.99
CA LEU A 572 -10.27 -10.39 1.53
C LEU A 572 -10.62 -9.95 0.11
N GLY A 573 -10.19 -8.74 -0.27
CA GLY A 573 -10.72 -8.03 -1.45
C GLY A 573 -10.24 -8.56 -2.80
N LYS A 574 -9.02 -9.11 -2.86
CA LYS A 574 -8.36 -9.42 -4.14
C LYS A 574 -8.13 -10.92 -4.39
N LYS A 575 -8.78 -11.81 -3.64
CA LYS A 575 -8.60 -13.28 -3.78
C LYS A 575 -8.83 -13.78 -5.21
N ASP A 576 -9.89 -13.29 -5.85
CA ASP A 576 -10.21 -13.63 -7.25
C ASP A 576 -9.14 -13.13 -8.22
N CYS A 577 -8.58 -11.95 -7.96
CA CYS A 577 -7.52 -11.36 -8.78
C CYS A 577 -6.21 -12.15 -8.63
N LEU A 578 -5.88 -12.56 -7.41
CA LEU A 578 -4.73 -13.43 -7.14
C LEU A 578 -4.85 -14.79 -7.86
N MET A 579 -6.06 -15.37 -7.88
CA MET A 579 -6.34 -16.60 -8.62
C MET A 579 -6.11 -16.43 -10.13
N LYS A 580 -6.52 -15.29 -10.71
CA LYS A 580 -6.25 -14.97 -12.12
C LYS A 580 -4.75 -14.76 -12.40
N GLU A 581 -4.05 -14.09 -11.48
CA GLU A 581 -2.63 -13.76 -11.61
C GLU A 581 -1.72 -14.98 -11.51
N LEU A 582 -1.93 -15.85 -10.52
CA LEU A 582 -1.00 -16.95 -10.22
C LEU A 582 -1.48 -18.33 -10.69
N GLY A 583 -2.78 -18.48 -10.95
CA GLY A 583 -3.40 -19.74 -11.33
C GLY A 583 -3.53 -20.75 -10.19
N LEU A 584 -4.34 -21.79 -10.43
CA LEU A 584 -4.72 -22.76 -9.41
C LEU A 584 -3.53 -23.52 -8.82
N ASP A 585 -2.55 -23.91 -9.66
CA ASP A 585 -1.41 -24.72 -9.23
C ASP A 585 -0.54 -23.96 -8.21
N THR A 586 -0.25 -22.69 -8.49
CA THR A 586 0.53 -21.83 -7.59
C THR A 586 -0.21 -21.58 -6.29
N ILE A 587 -1.51 -21.25 -6.36
CA ILE A 587 -2.35 -21.09 -5.16
C ILE A 587 -2.39 -22.37 -4.34
N THR A 588 -2.45 -23.53 -4.99
CA THR A 588 -2.46 -24.83 -4.31
C THR A 588 -1.17 -25.07 -3.53
N VAL A 589 -0.02 -24.64 -4.06
CA VAL A 589 1.25 -24.66 -3.31
C VAL A 589 1.20 -23.73 -2.10
N MET A 590 0.66 -22.51 -2.25
CA MET A 590 0.49 -21.60 -1.11
C MET A 590 -0.41 -22.19 -0.03
N LYS A 591 -1.52 -22.83 -0.41
CA LYS A 591 -2.42 -23.55 0.50
C LYS A 591 -1.72 -24.71 1.21
N LYS A 592 -0.85 -25.47 0.52
CA LYS A 592 -0.04 -26.52 1.14
C LYS A 592 0.93 -25.97 2.19
N LEU A 593 1.59 -24.85 1.90
CA LEU A 593 2.47 -24.18 2.87
C LEU A 593 1.68 -23.71 4.09
N LYS A 594 0.55 -23.03 3.88
CA LYS A 594 -0.38 -22.62 4.93
C LYS A 594 -0.80 -23.80 5.79
N HIS A 595 -1.31 -24.88 5.18
CA HIS A 595 -1.76 -26.06 5.90
C HIS A 595 -0.64 -26.77 6.67
N SER A 596 0.60 -26.75 6.15
CA SER A 596 1.74 -27.36 6.84
C SER A 596 2.15 -26.64 8.13
N LEU A 597 1.99 -25.31 8.16
CA LEU A 597 2.32 -24.47 9.33
C LEU A 597 1.12 -24.25 10.27
N ASP A 598 -0.08 -24.41 9.73
CA ASP A 598 -1.34 -24.20 10.44
C ASP A 598 -2.40 -25.21 9.95
N PRO A 599 -2.34 -26.46 10.42
CA PRO A 599 -3.22 -27.53 9.97
C PRO A 599 -4.71 -27.27 10.22
N ASN A 600 -5.02 -26.45 11.23
CA ASN A 600 -6.37 -26.06 11.60
C ASN A 600 -6.80 -24.71 11.00
N TRP A 601 -5.96 -24.08 10.18
CA TRP A 601 -6.23 -22.82 9.49
C TRP A 601 -6.64 -21.66 10.43
N LEU A 602 -6.09 -21.63 11.64
CA LEU A 602 -6.43 -20.66 12.68
C LEU A 602 -5.86 -19.26 12.44
N LEU A 603 -4.71 -19.13 11.78
CA LEU A 603 -4.02 -17.86 11.58
C LEU A 603 -4.64 -17.07 10.42
N ASN A 604 -5.27 -15.95 10.76
CA ASN A 604 -5.95 -15.02 9.87
C ASN A 604 -6.77 -15.68 8.73
N PRO A 605 -7.79 -16.50 9.06
CA PRO A 605 -8.54 -17.25 8.05
C PRO A 605 -9.35 -16.39 7.09
N GLY A 606 -9.53 -16.91 5.88
CA GLY A 606 -10.30 -16.30 4.79
C GLY A 606 -9.56 -15.24 3.98
N LYS A 607 -8.28 -14.94 4.30
CA LYS A 607 -7.44 -13.94 3.62
C LYS A 607 -6.48 -14.63 2.65
N ILE A 608 -6.12 -13.93 1.57
CA ILE A 608 -5.33 -14.43 0.43
C ILE A 608 -6.09 -15.50 -0.38
N PHE A 609 -6.71 -16.47 0.29
CA PHE A 609 -7.57 -17.51 -0.29
C PHE A 609 -8.52 -18.06 0.79
N ASP A 610 -9.61 -18.70 0.35
CA ASP A 610 -10.54 -19.37 1.26
C ASP A 610 -9.97 -20.67 1.81
N GLU A 611 -10.44 -21.03 3.01
CA GLU A 611 -10.18 -22.30 3.67
C GLU A 611 -10.65 -23.50 2.84
N PRO A 612 -10.04 -24.69 3.01
CA PRO A 612 -10.36 -25.89 2.25
C PRO A 612 -11.67 -26.57 2.68
#